data_AF-V4KZL7-F1
#
_entry.id   AF-V4KZL7-F1
#
_cell.length_a   1.000
_cell.length_b   1.000
_cell.length_c   1.000
_cell.angle_alpha   90.00
_cell.angle_beta   90.00
_cell.angle_gamma   90.00
#
_symmetry.space_group_name_H-M   'P 1'
#
loop_
_entity.id
_entity.type
_entity.pdbx_description
1 polymer ?
#
loop_
_entity_poly.entity_id
_entity_poly.type
_entity_poly.pdbx_seq_one_letter_code
_entity_poly.pdbx_strand_id
1 'polypeptide(L)'
;MSDITVYEFQPLWLTLDRVGPFQGSPYEIDFTDDQDRPCNVFLLMSENGQGKTTVLECLALLMRQLGTLSPQHFGHEDLDDGKGRVQLDVLTRLFWQGRDHRIVLSMVAGNLGEGTFLKVWDDESLTQYAAEAWHRTGFRQRAPGRLVEIDRQDDLVQDLRRTLDDSMGLTPGAFANATLSLPTSLYFSAYRDIPRLQDATERSIVQPEHWAYHTAHEFAPHGTHWTASLDNLLVWLAWLSDGSFEAAVKTVNETVFDKSPDRYLDTQIRRVPPEAIVHSAGQTHRLDRLSSGEKNLAQLFLRIGAHSTRNTWVLVDELDVHLHVRWQHKALNLMKAQVRRQPGTTVIAATHSVEILEAFPVDIAEPDLVKGGWIIEPGLR
;
A
#
# COMPACT_ATOMS: atom_id res chain seq x y z
N MET A 1 -25.04 -6.29 -11.37
CA MET A 1 -23.70 -5.77 -11.02
C MET A 1 -23.10 -5.27 -12.30
N SER A 2 -22.63 -4.02 -12.32
CA SER A 2 -21.84 -3.50 -13.43
C SER A 2 -20.51 -4.25 -13.43
N ASP A 3 -20.18 -4.92 -14.53
CA ASP A 3 -18.91 -5.65 -14.65
C ASP A 3 -17.77 -4.65 -14.81
N ILE A 4 -17.25 -4.12 -13.70
CA ILE A 4 -16.05 -3.28 -13.70
C ILE A 4 -14.82 -4.17 -13.56
N THR A 5 -13.86 -3.97 -14.46
CA THR A 5 -12.53 -4.55 -14.36
C THR A 5 -11.50 -3.43 -14.44
N VAL A 6 -10.70 -3.25 -13.39
CA VAL A 6 -9.60 -2.28 -13.40
C VAL A 6 -8.34 -2.96 -13.96
N TYR A 7 -7.75 -2.35 -14.97
CA TYR A 7 -6.54 -2.86 -15.63
C TYR A 7 -5.28 -2.14 -15.18
N GLU A 8 -5.37 -0.83 -14.97
CA GLU A 8 -4.29 0.03 -14.48
C GLU A 8 -4.87 1.00 -13.46
N PHE A 9 -4.12 1.25 -12.38
CA PHE A 9 -4.46 2.19 -11.33
C PHE A 9 -3.17 2.82 -10.80
N GLN A 10 -2.74 3.92 -11.42
CA GLN A 10 -1.39 4.46 -11.27
C GLN A 10 -1.44 5.90 -10.72
N PRO A 11 -0.76 6.21 -9.59
CA PRO A 11 -0.71 7.56 -9.04
C PRO A 11 -0.10 8.55 -10.04
N LEU A 12 -0.69 9.74 -10.15
CA LEU A 12 -0.15 10.85 -10.93
C LEU A 12 0.29 11.99 -10.03
N TRP A 13 -0.64 12.54 -9.24
CA TRP A 13 -0.39 13.73 -8.42
C TRP A 13 -1.03 13.59 -7.04
N LEU A 14 -0.38 14.14 -6.02
CA LEU A 14 -0.97 14.37 -4.71
C LEU A 14 -0.87 15.85 -4.37
N THR A 15 -2.00 16.49 -4.09
CA THR A 15 -2.07 17.86 -3.58
C THR A 15 -2.50 17.84 -2.12
N LEU A 16 -1.65 18.39 -1.23
CA LEU A 16 -1.88 18.51 0.21
C LEU A 16 -2.02 19.98 0.59
N ASP A 17 -3.00 20.32 1.41
CA ASP A 17 -3.18 21.69 1.90
C ASP A 17 -3.71 21.66 3.33
N ARG A 18 -2.92 22.23 4.26
CA ARG A 18 -3.16 22.26 5.70
C ARG A 18 -3.26 20.86 6.32
N VAL A 19 -2.38 19.97 5.90
CA VAL A 19 -2.27 18.59 6.40
C VAL A 19 -0.83 18.35 6.87
N GLY A 20 -0.65 17.88 8.10
CA GLY A 20 0.66 17.67 8.73
C GLY A 20 1.55 18.91 8.64
N PRO A 21 2.78 18.81 8.10
CA PRO A 21 3.66 19.97 7.93
C PRO A 21 3.30 20.88 6.73
N PHE A 22 2.37 20.48 5.85
CA PHE A 22 2.01 21.22 4.65
C PHE A 22 0.97 22.32 4.94
N GLN A 23 1.35 23.33 5.75
CA GLN A 23 0.40 24.32 6.30
C GLN A 23 0.29 25.65 5.52
N GLY A 24 1.32 26.03 4.76
CA GLY A 24 1.40 27.35 4.12
C GLY A 24 0.55 27.50 2.85
N SER A 25 0.84 26.72 1.82
CA SER A 25 0.15 26.70 0.53
C SER A 25 -0.09 25.26 0.07
N PRO A 26 -0.97 25.01 -0.92
CA PRO A 26 -1.07 23.70 -1.55
C PRO A 26 0.30 23.19 -1.97
N TYR A 27 0.64 21.99 -1.52
CA TYR A 27 1.88 21.29 -1.80
C TYR A 27 1.58 20.14 -2.75
N GLU A 28 2.18 20.14 -3.92
CA GLU A 28 1.97 19.12 -4.95
C GLU A 28 3.18 18.18 -5.02
N ILE A 29 2.91 16.88 -5.13
CA ILE A 29 3.89 15.83 -5.40
C ILE A 29 3.52 15.19 -6.74
N ASP A 30 4.48 15.19 -7.66
CA ASP A 30 4.38 14.50 -8.95
C ASP A 30 4.94 13.07 -8.82
N PHE A 31 4.14 12.07 -9.18
CA PHE A 31 4.52 10.65 -9.17
C PHE A 31 4.95 10.16 -10.55
N THR A 32 5.20 11.05 -11.51
CA THR A 32 5.67 10.70 -12.85
C THR A 32 7.19 10.86 -13.00
N ASP A 33 7.75 10.27 -14.05
CA ASP A 33 9.15 10.47 -14.43
C ASP A 33 9.33 11.71 -15.33
N ASP A 34 10.54 11.91 -15.85
CA ASP A 34 10.87 13.02 -16.76
C ASP A 34 10.17 12.98 -18.12
N GLN A 35 9.42 11.90 -18.40
CA GLN A 35 8.63 11.68 -19.61
C GLN A 35 7.12 11.61 -19.30
N ASP A 36 6.71 12.11 -18.12
CA ASP A 36 5.33 12.11 -17.64
C ASP A 36 4.70 10.71 -17.55
N ARG A 37 5.53 9.67 -17.39
CA ARG A 37 5.04 8.30 -17.20
C ARG A 37 4.86 8.03 -15.72
N PRO A 38 3.72 7.46 -15.28
CA PRO A 38 3.52 7.11 -13.87
C PRO A 38 4.61 6.16 -13.38
N CYS A 39 5.27 6.53 -12.28
CA CYS A 39 6.30 5.71 -11.67
C CYS A 39 5.70 4.45 -11.04
N ASN A 40 6.40 3.33 -11.18
CA ASN A 40 6.08 2.09 -10.49
C ASN A 40 7.02 1.80 -9.31
N VAL A 41 8.13 2.55 -9.18
CA VAL A 41 8.94 2.61 -7.96
C VAL A 41 9.28 4.07 -7.67
N PHE A 42 8.84 4.57 -6.53
CA PHE A 42 8.97 5.98 -6.15
C PHE A 42 9.55 6.13 -4.75
N LEU A 43 10.57 6.98 -4.59
CA LEU A 43 11.17 7.27 -3.29
C LEU A 43 10.81 8.66 -2.78
N LEU A 44 10.24 8.73 -1.58
CA LEU A 44 10.01 9.97 -0.84
C LEU A 44 11.20 10.23 0.10
N MET A 45 11.75 11.43 0.02
CA MET A 45 13.03 11.78 0.63
C MET A 45 12.89 13.07 1.41
N SER A 46 13.26 13.07 2.68
CA SER A 46 13.26 14.29 3.50
C SER A 46 13.94 14.04 4.84
N GLU A 47 14.32 15.09 5.55
CA GLU A 47 14.65 15.00 6.98
C GLU A 47 13.44 14.51 7.82
N ASN A 48 13.69 14.08 9.05
CA ASN A 48 12.64 13.63 9.97
C ASN A 48 11.64 14.75 10.24
N GLY A 49 10.35 14.40 10.27
CA GLY A 49 9.27 15.35 10.59
C GLY A 49 8.85 16.29 9.45
N GLN A 50 9.39 16.13 8.23
CA GLN A 50 8.99 16.97 7.07
C GLN A 50 7.79 16.42 6.29
N GLY A 51 7.16 15.33 6.73
CA GLY A 51 5.85 14.91 6.20
C GLY A 51 5.81 13.66 5.32
N LYS A 52 6.89 12.87 5.22
CA LYS A 52 6.87 11.58 4.47
C LYS A 52 5.76 10.64 4.94
N THR A 53 5.67 10.43 6.26
CA THR A 53 4.61 9.63 6.89
C THR A 53 3.24 10.18 6.53
N THR A 54 3.04 11.51 6.66
CA THR A 54 1.78 12.19 6.28
C THR A 54 1.39 11.95 4.83
N VAL A 55 2.35 11.99 3.89
CA VAL A 55 2.10 11.68 2.47
C VAL A 55 1.57 10.25 2.32
N LEU A 56 2.28 9.27 2.89
CA LEU A 56 1.90 7.86 2.77
C LEU A 56 0.56 7.55 3.46
N GLU A 57 0.31 8.15 4.62
CA GLU A 57 -0.97 8.05 5.34
C GLU A 57 -2.12 8.65 4.53
N CYS A 58 -1.91 9.79 3.87
CA CYS A 58 -2.92 10.39 3.00
C CYS A 58 -3.25 9.50 1.79
N LEU A 59 -2.26 8.86 1.17
CA LEU A 59 -2.48 7.90 0.09
C LEU A 59 -3.33 6.71 0.58
N ALA A 60 -2.97 6.11 1.72
CA ALA A 60 -3.70 4.98 2.30
C ALA A 60 -5.15 5.38 2.70
N LEU A 61 -5.32 6.58 3.27
CA LEU A 61 -6.61 7.13 3.65
C LEU A 61 -7.54 7.31 2.45
N LEU A 62 -7.03 7.86 1.35
CA LEU A 62 -7.84 8.09 0.15
C LEU A 62 -8.26 6.76 -0.50
N MET A 63 -7.38 5.76 -0.47
CA MET A 63 -7.70 4.39 -0.89
C MET A 63 -8.78 3.75 -0.01
N ARG A 64 -8.70 3.92 1.31
CA ARG A 64 -9.75 3.48 2.24
C ARG A 64 -11.09 4.15 1.94
N GLN A 65 -11.08 5.46 1.68
CA GLN A 65 -12.30 6.22 1.35
C GLN A 65 -12.92 5.83 0.00
N LEU A 66 -12.10 5.45 -0.98
CA LEU A 66 -12.57 4.98 -2.28
C LEU A 66 -13.52 3.79 -2.14
N GLY A 67 -13.20 2.86 -1.24
CA GLY A 67 -13.99 1.66 -0.94
C GLY A 67 -15.08 1.81 0.12
N THR A 68 -15.25 3.00 0.73
CA THR A 68 -16.19 3.21 1.84
C THR A 68 -17.36 4.09 1.41
N LEU A 69 -18.56 3.53 1.20
CA LEU A 69 -19.72 4.29 0.69
C LEU A 69 -20.23 5.38 1.63
N SER A 70 -20.09 5.21 2.95
CA SER A 70 -20.62 6.13 3.96
C SER A 70 -19.68 6.24 5.18
N PRO A 71 -18.53 6.91 5.03
CA PRO A 71 -17.59 7.12 6.13
C PRO A 71 -18.17 8.09 7.15
N GLN A 72 -17.84 7.86 8.43
CA GLN A 72 -18.21 8.77 9.53
C GLN A 72 -17.15 9.85 9.76
N HIS A 73 -15.89 9.51 9.49
CA HIS A 73 -14.71 10.37 9.59
C HIS A 73 -13.70 9.95 8.51
N PHE A 74 -12.73 10.80 8.19
CA PHE A 74 -11.62 10.50 7.30
C PHE A 74 -10.59 9.58 7.98
N GLY A 75 -10.43 9.71 9.30
CA GLY A 75 -9.40 9.02 10.07
C GLY A 75 -8.05 9.75 10.02
N HIS A 76 -8.08 11.08 9.98
CA HIS A 76 -6.90 11.94 10.05
C HIS A 76 -7.29 13.28 10.67
N GLU A 77 -6.62 13.69 11.75
CA GLU A 77 -6.96 14.85 12.58
C GLU A 77 -7.15 16.13 11.76
N ASP A 78 -6.20 16.45 10.88
CA ASP A 78 -6.30 17.67 10.05
C ASP A 78 -7.49 17.69 9.09
N LEU A 79 -7.97 16.52 8.64
CA LEU A 79 -9.12 16.40 7.74
C LEU A 79 -10.46 16.35 8.50
N ASP A 80 -10.44 15.78 9.71
CA ASP A 80 -11.63 15.56 10.53
C ASP A 80 -11.99 16.74 11.42
N ASP A 81 -11.00 17.37 12.07
CA ASP A 81 -11.20 18.48 13.00
C ASP A 81 -10.54 19.77 12.50
N GLY A 82 -9.61 19.65 11.54
CA GLY A 82 -8.88 20.76 10.96
C GLY A 82 -9.53 21.40 9.74
N LYS A 83 -8.73 22.19 9.02
CA LYS A 83 -9.07 22.75 7.71
C LYS A 83 -8.34 22.05 6.57
N GLY A 84 -7.73 20.91 6.87
CA GLY A 84 -6.95 20.12 5.94
C GLY A 84 -7.79 19.62 4.79
N ARG A 85 -7.16 19.50 3.64
CA ARG A 85 -7.76 18.97 2.42
C ARG A 85 -6.69 18.34 1.55
N VAL A 86 -7.08 17.27 0.88
CA VAL A 86 -6.18 16.50 0.03
C VAL A 86 -6.89 16.05 -1.23
N GLN A 87 -6.15 15.99 -2.33
CA GLN A 87 -6.56 15.41 -3.60
C GLN A 87 -5.46 14.48 -4.11
N LEU A 88 -5.83 13.25 -4.46
CA LEU A 88 -4.97 12.28 -5.14
C LEU A 88 -5.53 11.99 -6.52
N ASP A 89 -4.74 12.25 -7.55
CA ASP A 89 -5.07 12.03 -8.95
C ASP A 89 -4.46 10.71 -9.43
N VAL A 90 -5.28 9.85 -10.04
CA VAL A 90 -4.89 8.51 -10.46
C VAL A 90 -5.25 8.27 -11.92
N LEU A 91 -4.26 7.89 -12.73
CA LEU A 91 -4.50 7.38 -14.06
C LEU A 91 -5.11 6.00 -13.95
N THR A 92 -6.33 5.85 -14.45
CA THR A 92 -7.08 4.60 -14.34
C THR A 92 -7.48 4.11 -15.72
N ARG A 93 -7.12 2.87 -16.04
CA ARG A 93 -7.68 2.14 -17.19
C ARG A 93 -8.63 1.07 -16.69
N LEU A 94 -9.87 1.08 -17.14
CA LEU A 94 -10.90 0.14 -16.71
C LEU A 94 -11.85 -0.24 -17.84
N PHE A 95 -12.48 -1.40 -17.72
CA PHE A 95 -13.62 -1.79 -18.52
C PHE A 95 -14.90 -1.43 -17.78
N TRP A 96 -15.81 -0.71 -18.43
CA TRP A 96 -17.12 -0.37 -17.88
C TRP A 96 -18.13 -0.27 -19.03
N GLN A 97 -19.34 -0.80 -18.79
CA GLN A 97 -20.45 -0.78 -19.76
C GLN A 97 -20.09 -1.24 -21.19
N GLY A 98 -19.25 -2.26 -21.32
CA GLY A 98 -18.93 -2.87 -22.62
C GLY A 98 -17.78 -2.21 -23.38
N ARG A 99 -17.10 -1.21 -22.81
CA ARG A 99 -15.94 -0.55 -23.44
C ARG A 99 -14.80 -0.30 -22.46
N ASP A 100 -13.60 -0.12 -23.02
CA ASP A 100 -12.44 0.35 -22.26
C ASP A 100 -12.50 1.87 -22.09
N HIS A 101 -12.10 2.32 -20.91
CA HIS A 101 -11.96 3.71 -20.52
C HIS A 101 -10.57 3.95 -19.98
N ARG A 102 -9.99 5.09 -20.33
CA ARG A 102 -8.77 5.61 -19.70
C ARG A 102 -9.08 6.99 -19.15
N ILE A 103 -9.07 7.14 -17.85
CA ILE A 103 -9.55 8.35 -17.17
C ILE A 103 -8.53 8.83 -16.15
N VAL A 104 -8.65 10.09 -15.76
CA VAL A 104 -8.09 10.57 -14.49
C VAL A 104 -9.19 10.52 -13.44
N LEU A 105 -8.97 9.76 -12.37
CA LEU A 105 -9.84 9.72 -11.21
C LEU A 105 -9.18 10.48 -10.06
N SER A 106 -9.79 11.58 -9.62
CA SER A 106 -9.34 12.32 -8.44
C SER A 106 -10.12 11.91 -7.20
N MET A 107 -9.43 11.38 -6.19
CA MET A 107 -9.97 11.13 -4.86
C MET A 107 -9.73 12.34 -3.98
N VAL A 108 -10.79 12.86 -3.35
CA VAL A 108 -10.75 14.13 -2.62
C VAL A 108 -11.30 13.95 -1.21
N ALA A 109 -10.60 14.52 -0.23
CA ALA A 109 -10.98 14.46 1.19
C ALA A 109 -10.72 15.80 1.92
N GLY A 110 -11.50 16.06 2.96
CA GLY A 110 -11.30 17.18 3.90
C GLY A 110 -12.19 18.41 3.67
N ASN A 111 -11.70 19.59 4.03
CA ASN A 111 -12.45 20.85 4.04
C ASN A 111 -12.26 21.64 2.73
N LEU A 112 -13.11 21.38 1.75
CA LEU A 112 -13.09 22.06 0.44
C LEU A 112 -14.00 23.29 0.34
N GLY A 113 -14.74 23.62 1.40
CA GLY A 113 -15.81 24.61 1.34
C GLY A 113 -16.85 24.22 0.28
N GLU A 114 -17.15 25.14 -0.65
CA GLU A 114 -18.05 24.86 -1.78
C GLU A 114 -17.35 24.19 -2.98
N GLY A 115 -16.02 24.11 -2.97
CA GLY A 115 -15.24 23.44 -4.02
C GLY A 115 -15.38 21.91 -3.98
N THR A 116 -14.87 21.28 -5.04
CA THR A 116 -14.84 19.81 -5.21
C THR A 116 -13.47 19.29 -5.67
N PHE A 117 -12.46 20.15 -5.76
CA PHE A 117 -11.11 19.83 -6.19
C PHE A 117 -10.09 20.84 -5.63
N LEU A 118 -8.81 20.45 -5.65
CA LEU A 118 -7.64 21.29 -5.38
C LEU A 118 -6.82 21.51 -6.65
N LYS A 119 -6.63 20.46 -7.45
CA LYS A 119 -5.97 20.48 -8.77
C LYS A 119 -7.00 20.23 -9.87
N VAL A 120 -6.85 20.94 -10.99
CA VAL A 120 -7.74 20.85 -12.16
C VAL A 120 -7.06 20.03 -13.26
N TRP A 121 -7.85 19.20 -13.94
CA TRP A 121 -7.45 18.50 -15.16
C TRP A 121 -8.23 19.08 -16.34
N ASP A 122 -7.55 19.87 -17.17
CA ASP A 122 -8.08 20.42 -18.41
C ASP A 122 -7.81 19.49 -19.62
N ASP A 123 -8.32 19.86 -20.79
CA ASP A 123 -8.20 19.04 -22.01
C ASP A 123 -6.74 18.80 -22.43
N GLU A 124 -5.84 19.77 -22.18
CA GLU A 124 -4.42 19.65 -22.47
C GLU A 124 -3.77 18.60 -21.55
N SER A 125 -4.02 18.72 -20.24
CA SER A 125 -3.53 17.77 -19.23
C SER A 125 -4.09 16.37 -19.48
N LEU A 126 -5.38 16.23 -19.83
CA LEU A 126 -5.96 14.93 -20.16
C LEU A 126 -5.33 14.30 -21.42
N THR A 127 -5.07 15.12 -22.44
CA THR A 127 -4.43 14.67 -23.69
C THR A 127 -3.02 14.14 -23.42
N GLN A 128 -2.25 14.80 -22.55
CA GLN A 128 -0.90 14.38 -22.15
C GLN A 128 -0.88 12.93 -21.63
N TYR A 129 -1.87 12.54 -20.83
CA TYR A 129 -1.97 11.19 -20.26
C TYR A 129 -2.87 10.25 -21.08
N ALA A 130 -3.29 10.65 -22.28
CA ALA A 130 -4.25 9.94 -23.12
C ALA A 130 -5.54 9.54 -22.37
N ALA A 131 -5.98 10.40 -21.45
CA ALA A 131 -7.22 10.22 -20.70
C ALA A 131 -8.40 10.86 -21.47
N GLU A 132 -9.53 10.16 -21.54
CA GLU A 132 -10.74 10.63 -22.23
C GLU A 132 -11.61 11.54 -21.35
N ALA A 133 -11.45 11.46 -20.03
CA ALA A 133 -12.28 12.19 -19.08
C ALA A 133 -11.60 12.33 -17.71
N TRP A 134 -12.02 13.38 -17.00
CA TRP A 134 -11.71 13.62 -15.60
C TRP A 134 -12.93 13.34 -14.73
N HIS A 135 -12.77 12.44 -13.76
CA HIS A 135 -13.80 12.07 -12.79
C HIS A 135 -13.31 12.38 -11.37
N ARG A 136 -14.25 12.63 -10.44
CA ARG A 136 -13.94 12.91 -9.05
C ARG A 136 -14.77 12.04 -8.12
N THR A 137 -14.18 11.70 -6.99
CA THR A 137 -14.81 10.90 -5.93
C THR A 137 -14.31 11.34 -4.56
N GLY A 138 -14.98 10.88 -3.50
CA GLY A 138 -14.61 11.13 -2.12
C GLY A 138 -15.61 12.03 -1.41
N PHE A 139 -15.17 12.69 -0.34
CA PHE A 139 -16.05 13.37 0.60
C PHE A 139 -15.47 14.71 1.02
N ARG A 140 -16.31 15.73 1.05
CA ARG A 140 -16.00 17.03 1.68
C ARG A 140 -16.70 17.15 3.02
N GLN A 141 -16.03 17.82 3.96
CA GLN A 141 -16.61 18.16 5.24
C GLN A 141 -17.34 19.51 5.16
N ARG A 142 -18.66 19.52 5.41
CA ARG A 142 -19.45 20.76 5.47
C ARG A 142 -19.54 21.36 6.87
N ALA A 143 -19.46 20.51 7.88
CA ALA A 143 -19.40 20.83 9.30
C ALA A 143 -18.68 19.67 10.00
N PRO A 144 -18.10 19.86 11.20
CA PRO A 144 -17.47 18.78 11.96
C PRO A 144 -18.38 17.53 12.03
N GLY A 145 -17.85 16.38 11.61
CA GLY A 145 -18.59 15.11 11.54
C GLY A 145 -19.67 14.99 10.44
N ARG A 146 -19.86 16.02 9.59
CA ARG A 146 -20.84 16.00 8.48
C ARG A 146 -20.12 15.91 7.14
N LEU A 147 -19.88 14.68 6.70
CA LEU A 147 -19.30 14.36 5.40
C LEU A 147 -20.37 14.34 4.31
N VAL A 148 -20.04 14.96 3.17
CA VAL A 148 -20.88 15.02 1.98
C VAL A 148 -20.06 14.53 0.80
N GLU A 149 -20.57 13.53 0.10
CA GLU A 149 -19.93 12.95 -1.06
C GLU A 149 -19.85 13.95 -2.22
N ILE A 150 -18.76 13.87 -2.97
CA ILE A 150 -18.48 14.68 -4.16
C ILE A 150 -19.03 13.96 -5.40
N ASP A 151 -19.61 14.72 -6.32
CA ASP A 151 -20.01 14.27 -7.67
C ASP A 151 -20.86 12.98 -7.73
N ARG A 152 -21.86 12.89 -6.83
CA ARG A 152 -22.83 11.79 -6.72
C ARG A 152 -23.58 11.38 -8.00
N GLN A 153 -23.56 12.21 -9.03
CA GLN A 153 -24.29 11.97 -10.29
C GLN A 153 -23.43 11.29 -11.36
N ASP A 154 -22.17 10.98 -11.04
CA ASP A 154 -21.25 10.33 -11.97
C ASP A 154 -21.44 8.80 -11.96
N ASP A 155 -22.11 8.27 -12.98
CA ASP A 155 -22.48 6.85 -13.05
C ASP A 155 -21.28 5.90 -13.00
N LEU A 156 -20.17 6.25 -13.67
CA LEU A 156 -18.95 5.44 -13.69
C LEU A 156 -18.38 5.34 -12.28
N VAL A 157 -18.24 6.49 -11.61
CA VAL A 157 -17.71 6.54 -10.24
C VAL A 157 -18.62 5.80 -9.29
N GLN A 158 -19.95 5.97 -9.37
CA GLN A 158 -20.89 5.29 -8.49
C GLN A 158 -20.84 3.77 -8.67
N ASP A 159 -20.75 3.28 -9.90
CA ASP A 159 -20.58 1.86 -10.19
C ASP A 159 -19.23 1.32 -9.69
N LEU A 160 -18.14 2.07 -9.86
CA LEU A 160 -16.82 1.70 -9.35
C LEU A 160 -16.85 1.55 -7.83
N ARG A 161 -17.33 2.56 -7.11
CA ARG A 161 -17.40 2.54 -5.65
C ARG A 161 -18.28 1.40 -5.13
N ARG A 162 -19.43 1.15 -5.77
CA ARG A 162 -20.30 0.01 -5.41
C ARG A 162 -19.61 -1.32 -5.67
N THR A 163 -18.90 -1.46 -6.79
CA THR A 163 -18.13 -2.69 -7.08
C THR A 163 -17.06 -2.94 -6.03
N LEU A 164 -16.36 -1.89 -5.58
CA LEU A 164 -15.36 -2.00 -4.50
C LEU A 164 -16.00 -2.42 -3.18
N ASP A 165 -17.09 -1.77 -2.78
CA ASP A 165 -17.85 -2.04 -1.55
C ASP A 165 -18.43 -3.48 -1.55
N ASP A 166 -19.09 -3.89 -2.63
CA ASP A 166 -19.64 -5.25 -2.82
C ASP A 166 -18.55 -6.33 -2.80
N SER A 167 -17.31 -5.96 -3.15
CA SER A 167 -16.16 -6.86 -3.16
C SER A 167 -15.42 -6.94 -1.83
N MET A 168 -15.73 -6.05 -0.87
CA MET A 168 -15.10 -6.06 0.45
C MET A 168 -15.31 -7.42 1.11
N GLY A 169 -14.25 -8.00 1.65
CA GLY A 169 -14.32 -9.31 2.28
C GLY A 169 -14.29 -10.50 1.31
N LEU A 170 -14.18 -10.29 -0.01
CA LEU A 170 -13.86 -11.39 -0.93
C LEU A 170 -12.51 -12.01 -0.57
N THR A 171 -12.46 -13.34 -0.56
CA THR A 171 -11.21 -14.05 -0.29
C THR A 171 -10.21 -13.72 -1.39
N PRO A 172 -8.96 -13.35 -1.07
CA PRO A 172 -7.95 -13.08 -2.09
C PRO A 172 -7.69 -14.37 -2.88
N GLY A 173 -7.09 -14.26 -4.06
CA GLY A 173 -6.56 -15.45 -4.74
C GLY A 173 -5.53 -16.18 -3.87
N ALA A 174 -5.00 -17.31 -4.37
CA ALA A 174 -3.91 -18.00 -3.70
C ALA A 174 -2.72 -17.05 -3.42
N PHE A 175 -1.92 -17.33 -2.40
CA PHE A 175 -0.78 -16.49 -2.01
C PHE A 175 0.14 -16.18 -3.21
N ALA A 176 0.50 -14.91 -3.37
CA ALA A 176 1.30 -14.39 -4.48
C ALA A 176 0.71 -14.68 -5.88
N ASN A 177 -0.61 -14.93 -5.95
CA ASN A 177 -1.37 -15.12 -7.19
C ASN A 177 -2.57 -14.16 -7.23
N ALA A 178 -2.27 -12.89 -7.50
CA ALA A 178 -3.25 -11.83 -7.55
C ALA A 178 -4.23 -11.99 -8.74
N THR A 179 -5.46 -12.42 -8.47
CA THR A 179 -6.51 -12.62 -9.48
C THR A 179 -7.52 -11.47 -9.54
N LEU A 180 -7.79 -10.81 -8.41
CA LEU A 180 -8.71 -9.68 -8.33
C LEU A 180 -8.16 -8.49 -9.11
N SER A 181 -8.98 -7.91 -9.99
CA SER A 181 -8.61 -6.74 -10.79
C SER A 181 -8.68 -5.42 -10.00
N LEU A 182 -9.40 -5.41 -8.88
CA LEU A 182 -9.70 -4.18 -8.14
C LEU A 182 -8.46 -3.59 -7.45
N PRO A 183 -8.37 -2.26 -7.31
CA PRO A 183 -7.24 -1.59 -6.67
C PRO A 183 -7.16 -1.88 -5.17
N THR A 184 -5.93 -2.00 -4.64
CA THR A 184 -5.66 -2.06 -3.21
C THR A 184 -4.37 -1.31 -2.86
N SER A 185 -4.29 -0.76 -1.65
CA SER A 185 -3.04 -0.25 -1.08
C SER A 185 -2.66 -1.02 0.19
N LEU A 186 -1.38 -1.38 0.30
CA LEU A 186 -0.76 -2.02 1.44
C LEU A 186 0.17 -1.02 2.11
N TYR A 187 -0.28 -0.42 3.21
CA TYR A 187 0.49 0.53 4.00
C TYR A 187 1.25 -0.18 5.13
N PHE A 188 2.56 0.05 5.16
CA PHE A 188 3.47 -0.48 6.16
C PHE A 188 4.10 0.68 6.94
N SER A 189 3.76 0.79 8.22
CA SER A 189 4.39 1.76 9.12
C SER A 189 5.90 1.56 9.26
N ALA A 190 6.62 2.57 9.73
CA ALA A 190 8.08 2.58 9.90
C ALA A 190 8.61 1.42 10.76
N TYR A 191 7.94 1.14 11.88
CA TYR A 191 8.37 0.10 12.81
C TYR A 191 7.75 -1.25 12.45
N ARG A 192 8.42 -2.02 11.59
CA ARG A 192 8.01 -3.39 11.26
C ARG A 192 8.75 -4.40 12.14
N ASP A 193 8.06 -4.98 13.12
CA ASP A 193 8.60 -6.06 13.96
C ASP A 193 7.67 -7.29 13.95
N ILE A 194 8.20 -8.42 14.41
CA ILE A 194 7.43 -9.61 14.77
C ILE A 194 7.60 -9.75 16.29
N PRO A 195 6.71 -9.13 17.09
CA PRO A 195 6.82 -9.17 18.54
C PRO A 195 6.47 -10.56 19.06
N ARG A 196 6.93 -10.86 20.28
CA ARG A 196 6.48 -12.05 20.98
C ARG A 196 5.02 -11.89 21.39
N LEU A 197 4.19 -12.87 21.05
CA LEU A 197 2.77 -12.89 21.42
C LEU A 197 2.60 -12.90 22.95
N GLN A 198 1.74 -12.02 23.45
CA GLN A 198 1.45 -11.89 24.88
C GLN A 198 0.42 -12.95 25.35
N ASP A 199 -0.51 -13.33 24.47
CA ASP A 199 -1.54 -14.33 24.75
C ASP A 199 -0.99 -15.75 24.57
N ALA A 200 -0.54 -16.34 25.68
CA ALA A 200 0.04 -17.69 25.70
C ALA A 200 -0.98 -18.82 25.86
N THR A 201 -2.28 -18.52 26.01
CA THR A 201 -3.24 -19.53 26.48
C THR A 201 -3.99 -20.28 25.38
N GLU A 202 -4.41 -19.65 24.27
CA GLU A 202 -5.02 -20.38 23.14
C GLU A 202 -4.71 -19.72 21.79
N ARG A 203 -3.97 -20.42 20.92
CA ARG A 203 -3.72 -20.05 19.52
C ARG A 203 -4.59 -20.89 18.61
N SER A 204 -5.86 -20.58 18.56
CA SER A 204 -6.83 -21.28 17.72
C SER A 204 -6.61 -20.95 16.24
N ILE A 205 -6.92 -21.88 15.34
CA ILE A 205 -6.91 -21.57 13.90
C ILE A 205 -8.09 -20.62 13.65
N VAL A 206 -7.79 -19.35 13.40
CA VAL A 206 -8.78 -18.29 13.18
C VAL A 206 -8.36 -17.40 12.03
N GLN A 207 -9.35 -16.83 11.34
CA GLN A 207 -9.09 -15.90 10.25
C GLN A 207 -8.23 -14.71 10.73
N PRO A 208 -7.14 -14.38 10.03
CA PRO A 208 -6.33 -13.20 10.35
C PRO A 208 -7.12 -11.90 10.23
N GLU A 209 -6.78 -10.91 11.05
CA GLU A 209 -7.50 -9.62 11.14
C GLU A 209 -7.60 -8.88 9.80
N HIS A 210 -6.57 -8.97 8.96
CA HIS A 210 -6.52 -8.34 7.64
C HIS A 210 -6.81 -9.31 6.50
N TRP A 211 -7.38 -10.49 6.77
CA TRP A 211 -7.71 -11.44 5.69
C TRP A 211 -8.91 -10.95 4.88
N ALA A 212 -8.90 -11.23 3.58
CA ALA A 212 -9.86 -10.78 2.57
C ALA A 212 -9.55 -9.43 1.94
N TYR A 213 -10.22 -9.12 0.83
CA TYR A 213 -9.99 -7.92 0.05
C TYR A 213 -10.48 -6.67 0.78
N HIS A 214 -9.61 -5.67 0.82
CA HIS A 214 -9.92 -4.29 1.18
C HIS A 214 -9.25 -3.34 0.19
N THR A 215 -9.81 -2.16 -0.02
CA THR A 215 -9.15 -1.12 -0.83
C THR A 215 -7.89 -0.56 -0.17
N ALA A 216 -7.80 -0.66 1.16
CA ALA A 216 -6.60 -0.33 1.93
C ALA A 216 -6.39 -1.32 3.08
N HIS A 217 -5.17 -1.83 3.21
CA HIS A 217 -4.67 -2.57 4.36
C HIS A 217 -3.60 -1.73 5.06
N GLU A 218 -3.79 -1.45 6.35
CA GLU A 218 -2.83 -0.69 7.17
C GLU A 218 -2.22 -1.63 8.21
N PHE A 219 -0.94 -1.94 8.05
CA PHE A 219 -0.21 -2.83 8.94
C PHE A 219 0.45 -2.03 10.06
N ALA A 220 -0.18 -2.09 11.24
CA ALA A 220 0.31 -1.46 12.45
C ALA A 220 1.68 -2.01 12.90
N PRO A 221 2.48 -1.20 13.61
CA PRO A 221 3.86 -1.56 13.93
C PRO A 221 4.01 -2.76 14.89
N HIS A 222 3.05 -2.97 15.79
CA HIS A 222 3.15 -3.97 16.87
C HIS A 222 1.81 -4.65 17.19
N GLY A 223 1.36 -5.57 16.33
CA GLY A 223 0.30 -6.51 16.70
C GLY A 223 0.84 -7.59 17.66
N THR A 224 0.53 -7.50 18.95
CA THR A 224 0.86 -8.54 19.94
C THR A 224 -0.22 -9.62 20.08
N HIS A 225 -1.36 -9.41 19.42
CA HIS A 225 -2.49 -10.33 19.37
C HIS A 225 -2.30 -11.41 18.31
N TRP A 226 -2.89 -12.59 18.57
CA TRP A 226 -2.80 -13.74 17.67
C TRP A 226 -3.33 -13.43 16.26
N THR A 227 -4.53 -12.85 16.14
CA THR A 227 -5.19 -12.55 14.86
C THR A 227 -4.40 -11.62 13.95
N ALA A 228 -3.61 -10.71 14.53
CA ALA A 228 -2.76 -9.78 13.82
C ALA A 228 -1.39 -10.34 13.45
N SER A 229 -1.01 -11.51 13.97
CA SER A 229 0.35 -12.07 13.85
C SER A 229 0.63 -12.76 12.50
N LEU A 230 1.90 -12.78 12.08
CA LEU A 230 2.32 -13.58 10.92
C LEU A 230 2.25 -15.08 11.19
N ASP A 231 2.40 -15.52 12.43
CA ASP A 231 2.17 -16.92 12.79
C ASP A 231 0.73 -17.33 12.48
N ASN A 232 -0.27 -16.52 12.86
CA ASN A 232 -1.66 -16.81 12.52
C ASN A 232 -1.91 -16.76 11.01
N LEU A 233 -1.29 -15.82 10.29
CA LEU A 233 -1.37 -15.78 8.83
C LEU A 233 -0.86 -17.09 8.22
N LEU A 234 0.33 -17.56 8.60
CA LEU A 234 0.91 -18.80 8.07
C LEU A 234 0.11 -20.04 8.47
N VAL A 235 -0.38 -20.10 9.71
CA VAL A 235 -1.28 -21.16 10.18
C VAL A 235 -2.57 -21.18 9.35
N TRP A 236 -3.14 -20.01 9.08
CA TRP A 236 -4.34 -19.87 8.26
C TRP A 236 -4.09 -20.33 6.82
N LEU A 237 -2.99 -19.91 6.19
CA LEU A 237 -2.61 -20.37 4.86
C LEU A 237 -2.42 -21.90 4.81
N ALA A 238 -1.84 -22.49 5.85
CA ALA A 238 -1.67 -23.94 5.93
C ALA A 238 -3.01 -24.65 6.10
N TRP A 239 -3.95 -24.05 6.84
CA TRP A 239 -5.30 -24.58 7.03
C TRP A 239 -6.11 -24.58 5.73
N LEU A 240 -5.99 -23.53 4.89
CA LEU A 240 -6.68 -23.46 3.58
C LEU A 240 -6.34 -24.64 2.66
N SER A 241 -5.14 -25.21 2.80
CA SER A 241 -4.70 -26.41 2.06
C SER A 241 -4.80 -26.27 0.53
N ASP A 242 -4.57 -25.07 0.00
CA ASP A 242 -4.72 -24.71 -1.42
C ASP A 242 -3.38 -24.43 -2.14
N GLY A 243 -2.25 -24.70 -1.48
CA GLY A 243 -0.90 -24.39 -1.97
C GLY A 243 -0.36 -23.03 -1.53
N SER A 244 -1.19 -22.19 -0.89
CA SER A 244 -0.78 -20.85 -0.46
C SER A 244 0.30 -20.86 0.62
N PHE A 245 0.28 -21.86 1.51
CA PHE A 245 1.31 -21.98 2.54
C PHE A 245 2.68 -22.34 1.95
N GLU A 246 2.71 -23.28 1.01
CA GLU A 246 3.92 -23.68 0.31
C GLU A 246 4.50 -22.52 -0.49
N ALA A 247 3.65 -21.72 -1.14
CA ALA A 247 4.05 -20.50 -1.84
C ALA A 247 4.60 -19.43 -0.88
N ALA A 248 4.00 -19.28 0.30
CA ALA A 248 4.49 -18.38 1.35
C ALA A 248 5.85 -18.82 1.90
N VAL A 249 6.01 -20.12 2.18
CA VAL A 249 7.29 -20.71 2.62
C VAL A 249 8.37 -20.50 1.58
N LYS A 250 8.08 -20.80 0.31
CA LYS A 250 9.01 -20.54 -0.81
C LYS A 250 9.41 -19.07 -0.86
N THR A 251 8.43 -18.16 -0.79
CA THR A 251 8.69 -16.72 -0.84
C THR A 251 9.57 -16.25 0.31
N VAL A 252 9.32 -16.70 1.54
CA VAL A 252 10.16 -16.33 2.69
C VAL A 252 11.58 -16.88 2.52
N ASN A 253 11.71 -18.13 2.07
CA ASN A 253 13.02 -18.74 1.88
C ASN A 253 13.83 -18.02 0.79
N GLU A 254 13.21 -17.66 -0.33
CA GLU A 254 13.86 -16.94 -1.45
C GLU A 254 14.10 -15.44 -1.17
N THR A 255 13.27 -14.79 -0.35
CA THR A 255 13.40 -13.34 -0.10
C THR A 255 14.13 -13.04 1.21
N VAL A 256 13.88 -13.79 2.28
CA VAL A 256 14.45 -13.55 3.61
C VAL A 256 15.74 -14.35 3.78
N PHE A 257 15.74 -15.65 3.47
CA PHE A 257 16.84 -16.57 3.81
C PHE A 257 17.77 -16.99 2.66
N ASP A 258 17.60 -16.46 1.44
CA ASP A 258 18.36 -16.84 0.23
C ASP A 258 19.90 -16.96 0.40
N LYS A 259 20.51 -16.16 1.28
CA LYS A 259 21.96 -16.17 1.54
C LYS A 259 22.37 -16.90 2.83
N SER A 260 21.47 -17.69 3.41
CA SER A 260 21.63 -18.37 4.69
C SER A 260 21.35 -19.86 4.51
N PRO A 261 22.35 -20.68 4.11
CA PRO A 261 22.13 -22.08 3.73
C PRO A 261 21.66 -22.95 4.90
N ASP A 262 21.90 -22.52 6.14
CA ASP A 262 21.51 -23.20 7.36
C ASP A 262 20.17 -22.71 7.93
N ARG A 263 19.52 -21.73 7.28
CA ARG A 263 18.28 -21.11 7.76
C ARG A 263 17.15 -21.20 6.75
N TYR A 264 15.99 -21.68 7.20
CA TYR A 264 14.79 -21.75 6.37
C TYR A 264 13.51 -21.82 7.21
N LEU A 265 12.41 -21.34 6.65
CA LEU A 265 11.06 -21.57 7.14
C LEU A 265 10.64 -23.01 6.77
N ASP A 266 10.18 -23.76 7.76
CA ASP A 266 9.74 -25.14 7.59
C ASP A 266 8.48 -25.21 6.70
N THR A 267 8.39 -26.27 5.91
CA THR A 267 7.20 -26.65 5.13
C THR A 267 6.05 -27.18 5.99
N GLN A 268 6.18 -27.17 7.31
CA GLN A 268 5.15 -27.60 8.25
C GLN A 268 4.94 -26.58 9.37
N ILE A 269 3.70 -26.51 9.84
CA ILE A 269 3.30 -25.75 11.01
C ILE A 269 3.40 -26.64 12.26
N ARG A 270 3.96 -26.11 13.36
CA ARG A 270 3.89 -26.77 14.67
C ARG A 270 2.43 -26.85 15.09
N ARG A 271 1.96 -28.01 15.55
CA ARG A 271 0.54 -28.17 15.94
C ARG A 271 0.20 -27.64 17.32
N VAL A 272 1.13 -27.77 18.28
CA VAL A 272 0.89 -27.41 19.69
C VAL A 272 2.10 -26.66 20.26
N PRO A 273 1.99 -25.35 20.51
CA PRO A 273 0.94 -24.47 19.99
C PRO A 273 1.07 -24.30 18.46
N PRO A 274 -0.02 -23.93 17.73
CA PRO A 274 0.05 -23.49 16.34
C PRO A 274 1.03 -22.33 16.16
N GLU A 275 2.09 -22.55 15.36
CA GLU A 275 3.07 -21.54 14.96
C GLU A 275 3.96 -22.01 13.81
N ALA A 276 4.56 -21.05 13.12
CA ALA A 276 5.57 -21.33 12.11
C ALA A 276 6.91 -21.73 12.74
N ILE A 277 7.65 -22.60 12.06
CA ILE A 277 8.92 -23.13 12.53
C ILE A 277 10.03 -22.60 11.63
N VAL A 278 11.05 -21.99 12.22
CA VAL A 278 12.28 -21.62 11.51
C VAL A 278 13.41 -22.52 11.97
N HIS A 279 14.14 -23.10 11.03
CA HIS A 279 15.39 -23.82 11.29
C HIS A 279 16.56 -22.85 11.17
N SER A 280 17.55 -22.95 12.05
CA SER A 280 18.84 -22.24 11.95
C SER A 280 19.91 -23.04 12.67
N ALA A 281 21.05 -23.31 12.01
CA ALA A 281 22.20 -24.02 12.60
C ALA A 281 21.83 -25.33 13.35
N GLY A 282 20.90 -26.11 12.80
CA GLY A 282 20.43 -27.37 13.41
C GLY A 282 19.50 -27.23 14.62
N GLN A 283 19.07 -26.00 14.93
CA GLN A 283 18.06 -25.72 15.96
C GLN A 283 16.79 -25.16 15.33
N THR A 284 15.66 -25.33 16.01
CA THR A 284 14.39 -24.71 15.63
C THR A 284 14.04 -23.54 16.53
N HIS A 285 13.57 -22.45 15.96
CA HIS A 285 13.03 -21.31 16.69
C HIS A 285 11.77 -20.75 16.02
N ARG A 286 11.13 -19.79 16.69
CA ARG A 286 9.93 -19.09 16.23
C ARG A 286 10.28 -17.89 15.35
N LEU A 287 9.28 -17.31 14.68
CA LEU A 287 9.46 -16.09 13.87
C LEU A 287 9.90 -14.87 14.71
N ASP A 288 9.45 -14.74 15.96
CA ASP A 288 9.87 -13.63 16.85
C ASP A 288 11.37 -13.65 17.20
N ARG A 289 12.08 -14.74 16.89
CA ARG A 289 13.53 -14.90 17.11
C ARG A 289 14.40 -14.55 15.91
N LEU A 290 13.79 -14.18 14.78
CA LEU A 290 14.51 -13.67 13.62
C LEU A 290 15.26 -12.36 13.95
N SER A 291 16.31 -12.06 13.18
CA SER A 291 16.96 -10.75 13.28
C SER A 291 16.01 -9.63 12.84
N SER A 292 16.24 -8.39 13.27
CA SER A 292 15.38 -7.25 12.91
C SER A 292 15.17 -7.11 11.40
N GLY A 293 16.22 -7.29 10.61
CA GLY A 293 16.13 -7.24 9.15
C GLY A 293 15.32 -8.36 8.53
N GLU A 294 15.40 -9.57 9.08
CA GLU A 294 14.60 -10.70 8.62
C GLU A 294 13.13 -10.54 8.98
N LYS A 295 12.84 -10.03 10.18
CA LYS A 295 11.47 -9.72 10.60
C LYS A 295 10.84 -8.68 9.69
N ASN A 296 11.58 -7.63 9.35
CA ASN A 296 11.13 -6.55 8.47
C ASN A 296 10.74 -7.10 7.09
N LEU A 297 11.63 -7.90 6.47
CA LEU A 297 11.35 -8.50 5.17
C LEU A 297 10.23 -9.54 5.22
N ALA A 298 10.19 -10.38 6.27
CA ALA A 298 9.12 -11.36 6.44
C ALA A 298 7.76 -10.67 6.55
N GLN A 299 7.65 -9.58 7.32
CA GLN A 299 6.43 -8.76 7.39
C GLN A 299 6.04 -8.24 6.00
N LEU A 300 6.97 -7.62 5.26
CA LEU A 300 6.67 -7.07 3.94
C LEU A 300 6.19 -8.15 2.96
N PHE A 301 6.99 -9.20 2.74
CA PHE A 301 6.72 -10.14 1.65
C PHE A 301 5.62 -11.15 1.95
N LEU A 302 5.38 -11.50 3.21
CA LEU A 302 4.20 -12.29 3.57
C LEU A 302 2.91 -11.49 3.41
N ARG A 303 2.90 -10.20 3.78
CA ARG A 303 1.71 -9.36 3.61
C ARG A 303 1.47 -9.01 2.14
N ILE A 304 2.50 -8.64 1.39
CA ILE A 304 2.40 -8.41 -0.05
C ILE A 304 1.85 -9.67 -0.73
N GLY A 305 2.41 -10.85 -0.45
CA GLY A 305 1.92 -12.09 -1.06
C GLY A 305 0.48 -12.44 -0.68
N ALA A 306 0.05 -12.16 0.56
CA ALA A 306 -1.30 -12.51 1.02
C ALA A 306 -2.40 -11.51 0.58
N HIS A 307 -2.05 -10.23 0.38
CA HIS A 307 -3.03 -9.14 0.25
C HIS A 307 -3.00 -8.42 -1.10
N SER A 308 -2.08 -8.75 -2.00
CA SER A 308 -2.01 -8.09 -3.32
C SER A 308 -3.16 -8.47 -4.25
N THR A 309 -3.66 -7.48 -4.98
CA THR A 309 -4.51 -7.63 -6.17
C THR A 309 -3.73 -7.25 -7.43
N ARG A 310 -4.31 -7.39 -8.62
CA ARG A 310 -3.62 -7.03 -9.88
C ARG A 310 -3.18 -5.57 -9.91
N ASN A 311 -3.84 -4.69 -9.16
CA ASN A 311 -3.53 -3.28 -9.03
C ASN A 311 -3.19 -2.95 -7.56
N THR A 312 -1.92 -3.08 -7.19
CA THR A 312 -1.48 -2.97 -5.78
C THR A 312 -0.52 -1.81 -5.58
N TRP A 313 -0.81 -0.94 -4.63
CA TRP A 313 0.17 0.03 -4.13
C TRP A 313 0.82 -0.49 -2.86
N VAL A 314 2.14 -0.56 -2.84
CA VAL A 314 2.93 -0.93 -1.66
C VAL A 314 3.54 0.34 -1.09
N LEU A 315 2.94 0.83 0.00
CA LEU A 315 3.33 2.07 0.66
C LEU A 315 4.20 1.72 1.88
N VAL A 316 5.48 2.04 1.85
CA VAL A 316 6.42 1.66 2.92
C VAL A 316 6.99 2.90 3.58
N ASP A 317 6.60 3.15 4.82
CA ASP A 317 7.20 4.20 5.61
C ASP A 317 8.57 3.75 6.14
N GLU A 318 9.54 4.65 6.10
CA GLU A 318 10.94 4.43 6.47
C GLU A 318 11.48 3.02 6.10
N LEU A 319 11.69 2.78 4.80
CA LEU A 319 12.15 1.49 4.25
C LEU A 319 13.45 1.00 4.91
N ASP A 320 14.28 1.93 5.40
CA ASP A 320 15.61 1.73 5.97
C ASP A 320 15.66 1.52 7.51
N VAL A 321 14.55 1.71 8.23
CA VAL A 321 14.53 1.69 9.71
C VAL A 321 15.07 0.41 10.31
N HIS A 322 16.04 0.58 11.22
CA HIS A 322 16.67 -0.50 11.98
C HIS A 322 17.30 -1.60 11.10
N LEU A 323 17.56 -1.29 9.81
CA LEU A 323 18.22 -2.18 8.87
C LEU A 323 19.68 -1.80 8.72
N HIS A 324 20.56 -2.78 8.86
CA HIS A 324 21.93 -2.66 8.38
C HIS A 324 21.93 -2.44 6.85
N VAL A 325 22.89 -1.67 6.32
CA VAL A 325 23.00 -1.27 4.89
C VAL A 325 22.73 -2.43 3.91
N ARG A 326 23.34 -3.60 4.13
CA ARG A 326 23.08 -4.81 3.34
C ARG A 326 21.58 -5.18 3.23
N TRP A 327 20.80 -5.04 4.30
CA TRP A 327 19.36 -5.30 4.30
C TRP A 327 18.57 -4.20 3.60
N GLN A 328 19.01 -2.95 3.67
CA GLN A 328 18.40 -1.84 2.93
C GLN A 328 18.46 -2.07 1.42
N HIS A 329 19.66 -2.37 0.88
CA HIS A 329 19.80 -2.72 -0.53
C HIS A 329 19.00 -3.97 -0.91
N LYS A 330 18.94 -4.96 -0.01
CA LYS A 330 18.15 -6.17 -0.23
C LYS A 330 16.66 -5.82 -0.34
N ALA A 331 16.13 -5.03 0.59
CA ALA A 331 14.73 -4.59 0.58
C ALA A 331 14.40 -3.84 -0.72
N LEU A 332 15.22 -2.86 -1.11
CA LEU A 332 15.04 -2.11 -2.36
C LEU A 332 15.02 -3.03 -3.59
N ASN A 333 15.98 -3.95 -3.70
CA ASN A 333 16.07 -4.87 -4.83
C ASN A 333 14.88 -5.84 -4.89
N LEU A 334 14.40 -6.31 -3.73
CA LEU A 334 13.22 -7.16 -3.67
C LEU A 334 11.93 -6.39 -4.03
N MET A 335 11.83 -5.11 -3.68
CA MET A 335 10.72 -4.25 -4.13
C MET A 335 10.74 -4.06 -5.66
N LYS A 336 11.90 -3.78 -6.25
CA LYS A 336 12.08 -3.75 -7.71
C LYS A 336 11.69 -5.08 -8.35
N ALA A 337 12.10 -6.20 -7.77
CA ALA A 337 11.74 -7.54 -8.26
C ALA A 337 10.23 -7.81 -8.15
N GLN A 338 9.57 -7.33 -7.09
CA GLN A 338 8.13 -7.42 -6.93
C GLN A 338 7.39 -6.72 -8.07
N VAL A 339 7.78 -5.49 -8.40
CA VAL A 339 7.19 -4.71 -9.50
C VAL A 339 7.37 -5.42 -10.85
N ARG A 340 8.56 -5.96 -11.13
CA ARG A 340 8.81 -6.72 -12.37
C ARG A 340 7.94 -7.98 -12.46
N ARG A 341 7.77 -8.69 -11.34
CA ARG A 341 6.95 -9.91 -11.28
C ARG A 341 5.46 -9.60 -11.46
N GLN A 342 5.01 -8.43 -11.00
CA GLN A 342 3.61 -8.02 -11.02
C GLN A 342 3.50 -6.56 -11.49
N PRO A 343 3.41 -6.32 -12.81
CA PRO A 343 3.48 -4.98 -13.40
C PRO A 343 2.44 -3.96 -12.92
N GLY A 344 1.28 -4.42 -12.41
CA GLY A 344 0.30 -3.54 -11.77
C GLY A 344 0.62 -3.18 -10.31
N THR A 345 1.83 -3.48 -9.85
CA THR A 345 2.32 -3.05 -8.52
C THR A 345 3.05 -1.71 -8.65
N THR A 346 2.68 -0.75 -7.80
CA THR A 346 3.44 0.50 -7.59
C THR A 346 4.01 0.49 -6.18
N VAL A 347 5.31 0.71 -6.03
CA VAL A 347 5.96 0.86 -4.72
C VAL A 347 6.23 2.33 -4.47
N ILE A 348 5.75 2.87 -3.35
CA ILE A 348 6.08 4.21 -2.87
C ILE A 348 6.70 4.05 -1.48
N ALA A 349 7.97 4.38 -1.35
CA ALA A 349 8.72 4.17 -0.11
C ALA A 349 9.35 5.47 0.39
N ALA A 350 9.18 5.74 1.68
CA ALA A 350 9.89 6.80 2.36
C ALA A 350 11.27 6.29 2.83
N THR A 351 12.29 7.13 2.73
CA THR A 351 13.65 6.79 3.20
C THR A 351 14.40 8.02 3.70
N HIS A 352 15.29 7.79 4.65
CA HIS A 352 16.32 8.75 5.10
C HIS A 352 17.73 8.33 4.68
N SER A 353 17.88 7.10 4.20
CA SER A 353 19.17 6.49 3.93
C SER A 353 19.77 6.98 2.62
N VAL A 354 20.92 7.65 2.72
CA VAL A 354 21.77 7.99 1.58
C VAL A 354 22.17 6.74 0.79
N GLU A 355 22.41 5.61 1.47
CA GLU A 355 22.76 4.33 0.84
C GLU A 355 21.65 3.82 -0.09
N ILE A 356 20.37 4.02 0.30
CA ILE A 356 19.24 3.67 -0.57
C ILE A 356 19.21 4.57 -1.80
N LEU A 357 19.51 5.86 -1.64
CA LEU A 357 19.52 6.83 -2.74
C LEU A 357 20.62 6.52 -3.75
N GLU A 358 21.84 6.24 -3.27
CA GLU A 358 22.97 5.85 -4.12
C GLU A 358 22.68 4.54 -4.87
N ALA A 359 21.90 3.63 -4.28
CA ALA A 359 21.44 2.41 -4.93
C ALA A 359 20.16 2.57 -5.77
N PHE A 360 19.58 3.76 -5.80
CA PHE A 360 18.40 4.11 -6.58
C PHE A 360 18.67 5.31 -7.51
N PRO A 361 19.61 5.20 -8.46
CA PRO A 361 19.84 6.24 -9.45
C PRO A 361 18.61 6.32 -10.37
N VAL A 362 17.85 7.40 -10.30
CA VAL A 362 16.59 7.59 -11.05
C VAL A 362 16.84 7.69 -12.56
N ASP A 363 17.96 8.29 -12.94
CA ASP A 363 18.43 8.53 -14.30
C ASP A 363 18.92 7.26 -15.04
N ILE A 364 19.27 6.21 -14.30
CA ILE A 364 19.70 4.94 -14.91
C ILE A 364 18.48 4.10 -15.24
N ALA A 365 18.18 3.95 -16.53
CA ALA A 365 17.09 3.08 -16.98
C ALA A 365 17.30 1.63 -16.53
N GLU A 366 16.24 1.02 -16.00
CA GLU A 366 16.19 -0.39 -15.64
C GLU A 366 14.99 -1.04 -16.34
N PRO A 367 15.13 -2.25 -16.93
CA PRO A 367 14.01 -2.92 -17.58
C PRO A 367 12.80 -3.07 -16.66
N ASP A 368 11.63 -2.78 -17.23
CA ASP A 368 10.30 -2.86 -16.60
C ASP A 368 10.10 -1.97 -15.35
N LEU A 369 11.01 -1.02 -15.11
CA LEU A 369 10.90 -0.04 -14.03
C LEU A 369 10.78 1.38 -14.58
N VAL A 370 9.80 2.11 -14.06
CA VAL A 370 9.66 3.56 -14.20
C VAL A 370 9.92 4.13 -12.82
N LYS A 371 11.10 4.75 -12.67
CA LYS A 371 11.62 5.21 -11.39
C LYS A 371 11.38 6.70 -11.24
N GLY A 372 11.00 7.12 -10.04
CA GLY A 372 10.89 8.53 -9.67
C GLY A 372 11.27 8.75 -8.22
N GLY A 373 11.34 10.01 -7.83
CA GLY A 373 11.55 10.37 -6.45
C GLY A 373 11.20 11.82 -6.20
N TRP A 374 10.87 12.12 -4.95
CA TRP A 374 10.51 13.46 -4.52
C TRP A 374 11.25 13.83 -3.24
N ILE A 375 11.87 15.02 -3.24
CA ILE A 375 12.50 15.59 -2.06
C ILE A 375 11.52 16.57 -1.42
N ILE A 376 11.10 16.29 -0.19
CA ILE A 376 10.30 17.22 0.59
C ILE A 376 11.24 18.22 1.25
N GLU A 377 11.19 19.47 0.80
CA GLU A 377 12.08 20.54 1.23
C GLU A 377 11.79 20.98 2.67
N PRO A 378 12.84 21.24 3.50
CA PRO A 378 12.67 21.79 4.83
C PRO A 378 12.20 23.25 4.77
N GLY A 379 11.26 23.61 5.65
CA GLY A 379 10.82 25.01 5.81
C GLY A 379 9.45 25.35 5.25
N LEU A 380 8.62 24.34 4.93
CA LEU A 380 7.18 24.51 4.75
C LEU A 380 6.57 25.00 6.08
N ARG A 381 6.47 26.32 6.26
CA ARG A 381 5.76 26.96 7.38
C ARG A 381 4.79 27.99 6.87
#